data_AF-A0A7L5DPT0-F1
#
_entry.id   AF-A0A7L5DPT0-F1
#
_cell.length_a   1.000
_cell.length_b   1.000
_cell.length_c   1.000
_cell.angle_alpha   90.00
_cell.angle_beta   90.00
_cell.angle_gamma   90.00
#
_symmetry.space_group_name_H-M   'P 1'
#
loop_
_entity.id
_entity.type
_entity.pdbx_description
1 polymer ?
#
loop_
_entity_poly.entity_id
_entity_poly.type
_entity_poly.pdbx_seq_one_letter_code
_entity_poly.pdbx_strand_id
1 'polypeptide(L)'
;MAESVRQWSALMRKEFLLEWRQRYALNGMLLYIVGAVFVCYLSFNARRGQLTPIVWNTLFWIILLFTAINAIAKSFVQERAGRQLYYYTLASPQLIILSKIGYNTALMLILALLGFGVYAFVLGNPVQDVGMYLLTLVLGAIGFAASLTLVSGIASKAENPATLMAVLSFPIILPLLLMLLKLSKNALDGLDRSSNWDEMGVVLAIDVIVLTLSWLLFPFLWRS
;
A
#
# COMPACT_ATOMS: atom_id res chain seq x y z
N MET A 1 -8.82 26.61 7.01
CA MET A 1 -7.83 25.92 6.15
C MET A 1 -6.45 25.80 6.80
N ALA A 2 -5.79 26.90 7.19
CA ALA A 2 -4.43 26.85 7.75
C ALA A 2 -4.32 25.97 9.02
N GLU A 3 -5.33 26.00 9.89
CA GLU A 3 -5.35 25.18 11.12
C GLU A 3 -5.48 23.68 10.83
N SER A 4 -6.34 23.30 9.87
CA SER A 4 -6.53 21.91 9.43
C SER A 4 -5.26 21.34 8.79
N VAL A 5 -4.53 22.14 8.01
CA VAL A 5 -3.24 21.74 7.41
C VAL A 5 -2.19 21.50 8.50
N ARG A 6 -2.11 22.40 9.49
CA ARG A 6 -1.20 22.23 10.63
C ARG A 6 -1.53 20.96 11.42
N GLN A 7 -2.81 20.71 11.69
CA GLN A 7 -3.27 19.49 12.36
C GLN A 7 -2.92 18.23 11.57
N TRP A 8 -3.19 18.21 10.26
CA TRP A 8 -2.84 17.08 9.40
C TRP A 8 -1.34 16.78 9.40
N SER A 9 -0.50 17.82 9.28
CA SER A 9 0.97 17.66 9.35
C SER A 9 1.44 17.13 10.72
N ALA A 10 0.79 17.55 11.81
CA ALA A 10 1.13 17.10 13.15
C ALA A 10 0.74 15.62 13.35
N LEU A 11 -0.42 15.20 12.82
CA LEU A 11 -0.86 13.82 12.82
C LEU A 11 0.07 12.93 11.99
N MET A 12 0.45 13.35 10.78
CA MET A 12 1.46 12.62 9.98
C MET A 12 2.78 12.48 10.72
N ARG A 13 3.29 13.57 11.32
CA ARG A 13 4.53 13.53 12.10
C ARG A 13 4.43 12.55 13.27
N LYS A 14 3.27 12.49 13.92
CA LYS A 14 2.99 11.50 14.97
C LYS A 14 3.09 10.07 14.43
N GLU A 15 2.51 9.77 13.27
CA GLU A 15 2.64 8.45 12.63
C GLU A 15 4.11 8.08 12.36
N PHE A 16 4.88 8.97 11.73
CA PHE A 16 6.32 8.75 11.48
C PHE A 16 7.12 8.49 12.77
N LEU A 17 6.83 9.24 13.84
CA LEU A 17 7.52 9.07 15.12
C LEU A 17 7.16 7.74 15.79
N LEU A 18 5.92 7.27 15.66
CA LEU A 18 5.51 5.99 16.21
C LEU A 18 6.21 4.83 15.50
N GLU A 19 6.27 4.87 14.18
CA GLU A 19 6.96 3.85 13.38
C GLU A 19 8.47 3.85 13.65
N TRP A 20 9.07 5.03 13.71
CA TRP A 20 10.51 5.15 14.00
C TRP A 20 10.88 4.60 15.38
N ARG A 21 9.96 4.67 16.35
CA ARG A 21 10.13 4.03 17.66
C ARG A 21 9.99 2.50 17.57
N GLN A 22 9.24 1.98 16.61
CA GLN A 22 9.08 0.56 16.32
C GLN A 22 10.02 0.09 15.20
N ARG A 23 11.33 0.36 15.30
CA ARG A 23 12.32 0.00 14.26
C ARG A 23 12.29 -1.47 13.84
N TYR A 24 11.88 -2.37 14.74
CA TYR A 24 11.74 -3.79 14.42
C TYR A 24 10.70 -4.05 13.33
N ALA A 25 9.62 -3.27 13.28
CA ALA A 25 8.56 -3.42 12.28
C ALA A 25 9.08 -3.04 10.89
N LEU A 26 9.70 -1.86 10.76
CA LEU A 26 10.36 -1.41 9.53
C LEU A 26 11.45 -2.38 9.06
N ASN A 27 12.32 -2.82 9.97
CA ASN A 27 13.38 -3.78 9.65
C ASN A 27 12.78 -5.12 9.18
N GLY A 28 11.67 -5.56 9.77
CA GLY A 28 10.94 -6.75 9.34
C GLY A 28 10.39 -6.62 7.91
N MET A 29 9.85 -5.45 7.54
CA MET A 29 9.35 -5.19 6.18
C MET A 29 10.49 -5.20 5.15
N LEU A 30 11.62 -4.55 5.46
CA LEU A 30 12.79 -4.55 4.57
C LEU A 30 13.38 -5.95 4.41
N LEU A 31 13.50 -6.69 5.51
CA LEU A 31 13.99 -8.06 5.50
C LEU A 31 13.06 -8.98 4.70
N TYR A 32 11.74 -8.75 4.78
CA TYR A 32 10.77 -9.46 3.95
C TYR A 32 11.00 -9.21 2.46
N ILE A 33 11.10 -7.94 2.02
CA ILE A 33 11.32 -7.60 0.61
C ILE A 33 12.62 -8.25 0.11
N VAL A 34 13.74 -8.02 0.82
CA VAL A 34 15.05 -8.55 0.44
C VAL A 34 15.03 -10.09 0.42
N GLY A 35 14.44 -10.71 1.44
CA GLY A 35 14.30 -12.17 1.51
C GLY A 35 13.47 -12.73 0.35
N ALA A 36 12.34 -12.10 0.03
CA ALA A 36 11.48 -12.54 -1.07
C ALA A 36 12.18 -12.38 -2.45
N VAL A 37 12.90 -11.27 -2.66
CA VAL A 37 13.72 -11.07 -3.86
C VAL A 37 14.80 -12.13 -3.94
N PHE A 38 15.49 -12.42 -2.84
CA PHE A 38 16.57 -13.39 -2.81
C PHE A 38 16.07 -14.82 -3.05
N VAL A 39 14.90 -15.18 -2.51
CA VAL A 39 14.24 -16.45 -2.81
C VAL A 39 13.90 -16.54 -4.30
N CYS A 40 13.33 -15.48 -4.89
CA CYS A 40 13.08 -15.44 -6.34
C CYS A 40 14.38 -15.63 -7.13
N TYR A 41 15.44 -14.93 -6.74
CA TYR A 41 16.76 -15.07 -7.37
C TYR A 41 17.27 -16.51 -7.30
N LEU A 42 17.29 -17.15 -6.13
CA LEU A 42 17.74 -18.55 -6.03
C LEU A 42 16.87 -19.50 -6.85
N SER A 43 15.55 -19.29 -6.89
CA SER A 43 14.63 -20.14 -7.64
C SER A 43 14.81 -20.02 -9.17
N PHE A 44 15.00 -18.80 -9.68
CA PHE A 44 15.02 -18.55 -11.13
C PHE A 44 16.43 -18.45 -11.73
N ASN A 45 17.44 -18.03 -10.96
CA ASN A 45 18.81 -17.85 -11.46
C ASN A 45 19.50 -19.18 -11.79
N ALA A 46 19.15 -20.26 -11.10
CA ALA A 46 19.66 -21.60 -11.41
C ALA A 46 19.18 -22.14 -12.77
N ARG A 47 18.17 -21.53 -13.41
CA ARG A 47 17.53 -21.99 -14.65
C ARG A 47 17.38 -20.82 -15.64
N ARG A 48 18.44 -20.52 -16.39
CA ARG A 48 18.46 -19.48 -17.44
C ARG A 48 17.24 -19.66 -18.37
N GLY A 49 16.44 -18.59 -18.52
CA GLY A 49 15.30 -18.53 -19.44
C GLY A 49 13.92 -18.81 -18.86
N GLN A 50 13.78 -19.14 -17.57
CA GLN A 50 12.45 -19.40 -16.97
C GLN A 50 11.71 -18.15 -16.48
N LEU A 51 12.44 -17.06 -16.22
CA LEU A 51 11.84 -15.81 -15.73
C LEU A 51 11.34 -14.97 -16.91
N THR A 52 10.11 -15.24 -17.35
CA THR A 52 9.44 -14.43 -18.38
C THR A 52 9.03 -13.06 -17.80
N PRO A 53 8.91 -12.00 -18.62
CA PRO A 53 8.53 -10.67 -18.14
C PRO A 53 7.20 -10.65 -17.37
N ILE A 54 6.23 -11.48 -17.77
CA ILE A 54 4.96 -11.58 -17.06
C ILE A 54 5.11 -12.21 -15.66
N VAL A 55 5.97 -13.23 -15.52
CA VAL A 55 6.25 -13.86 -14.21
C VAL A 55 7.02 -12.87 -13.33
N TRP A 56 8.01 -12.17 -13.88
CA TRP A 56 8.76 -11.10 -13.19
C TRP A 56 7.79 -10.05 -12.61
N ASN A 57 6.86 -9.56 -13.44
CA ASN A 57 5.85 -8.59 -13.02
C ASN A 57 4.94 -9.12 -11.90
N THR A 58 4.45 -10.35 -12.09
CA THR A 58 3.49 -10.96 -11.17
C THR A 58 4.12 -11.18 -9.80
N LEU A 59 5.34 -11.70 -9.76
CA LEU A 59 6.07 -11.92 -8.51
C LEU A 59 6.34 -10.60 -7.78
N PHE A 60 6.75 -9.55 -8.51
CA PHE A 60 6.99 -8.25 -7.91
C PHE A 60 5.75 -7.69 -7.21
N TRP A 61 4.59 -7.70 -7.88
CA TRP A 61 3.35 -7.23 -7.28
C TRP A 61 2.84 -8.11 -6.13
N ILE A 62 3.10 -9.42 -6.16
CA ILE A 62 2.84 -10.31 -5.01
C ILE A 62 3.71 -9.91 -3.81
N ILE A 63 5.01 -9.64 -4.02
CA ILE A 63 5.91 -9.17 -2.96
C ILE A 63 5.40 -7.84 -2.40
N LEU A 64 4.99 -6.90 -3.25
CA LEU A 64 4.42 -5.63 -2.80
C LEU A 64 3.09 -5.79 -2.05
N LEU A 65 2.21 -6.68 -2.49
CA LEU A 65 0.95 -6.97 -1.84
C LEU A 65 1.18 -7.41 -0.38
N PHE A 66 2.02 -8.42 -0.19
CA PHE A 66 2.32 -8.93 1.14
C PHE A 66 3.11 -7.93 1.98
N THR A 67 3.97 -7.13 1.37
CA THR A 67 4.63 -6.00 2.03
C THR A 67 3.60 -5.00 2.55
N ALA A 68 2.64 -4.60 1.71
CA ALA A 68 1.57 -3.66 2.07
C ALA A 68 0.70 -4.19 3.21
N ILE A 69 0.27 -5.47 3.13
CA ILE A 69 -0.51 -6.10 4.19
C ILE A 69 0.27 -6.09 5.51
N ASN A 70 1.55 -6.47 5.50
CA ASN A 70 2.35 -6.50 6.73
C ASN A 70 2.62 -5.10 7.30
N ALA A 71 2.81 -4.10 6.44
CA ALA A 71 3.04 -2.72 6.84
C ALA A 71 1.78 -2.05 7.41
N ILE A 72 0.63 -2.22 6.74
CA ILE A 72 -0.55 -1.38 6.97
C ILE A 72 -1.62 -2.07 7.82
N ALA A 73 -1.74 -3.41 7.77
CA ALA A 73 -2.85 -4.12 8.43
C ALA A 73 -2.98 -3.83 9.93
N LYS A 74 -1.85 -3.53 10.58
CA LYS A 74 -1.78 -3.29 12.02
C LYS A 74 -1.93 -1.81 12.40
N SER A 75 -2.09 -0.92 11.43
CA SER A 75 -2.02 0.54 11.63
C SER A 75 -3.07 1.05 12.62
N PHE A 76 -4.33 0.59 12.58
CA PHE A 76 -5.34 0.93 13.60
C PHE A 76 -5.45 -0.11 14.72
N VAL A 77 -5.24 -1.39 14.42
CA VAL A 77 -5.39 -2.50 15.37
C VAL A 77 -4.42 -2.41 16.56
N GLN A 78 -3.23 -1.82 16.38
CA GLN A 78 -2.25 -1.66 17.46
C GLN A 78 -2.49 -0.45 18.38
N GLU A 79 -3.35 0.50 17.98
CA GLU A 79 -3.61 1.67 18.83
C GLU A 79 -4.58 1.31 19.97
N ARG A 80 -4.14 1.52 21.22
CA ARG A 80 -4.99 1.27 22.40
C ARG A 80 -6.26 2.12 22.33
N ALA A 81 -7.42 1.51 22.60
CA ALA A 81 -8.74 2.16 22.57
C ALA A 81 -8.80 3.50 23.34
N GLY A 82 -8.15 3.60 24.51
CA GLY A 82 -8.11 4.85 25.29
C GLY A 82 -7.40 6.03 24.60
N ARG A 83 -6.45 5.77 23.68
CA ARG A 83 -5.79 6.82 22.88
C ARG A 83 -6.70 7.32 21.75
N GLN A 84 -7.54 6.45 21.18
CA GLN A 84 -8.51 6.84 20.15
C GLN A 84 -9.57 7.80 20.72
N LEU A 85 -10.04 7.57 21.95
CA LEU A 85 -10.95 8.48 22.65
C LEU A 85 -10.32 9.85 22.95
N TYR A 86 -9.03 9.89 23.30
CA TYR A 86 -8.31 11.16 23.47
C TYR A 86 -8.12 11.91 22.14
N TYR A 87 -7.86 11.22 21.03
CA TYR A 87 -7.78 11.89 19.73
C TYR A 87 -9.12 12.48 19.26
N TYR A 88 -10.24 11.94 19.74
CA TYR A 88 -11.58 12.49 19.46
C TYR A 88 -11.76 13.93 19.96
N THR A 89 -11.04 14.33 21.01
CA THR A 89 -11.12 15.69 21.55
C THR A 89 -10.14 16.65 20.86
N LEU A 90 -9.20 16.14 20.07
CA LEU A 90 -8.09 16.91 19.49
C LEU A 90 -8.18 17.12 17.98
N ALA A 91 -8.80 16.21 17.23
CA ALA A 91 -8.87 16.29 15.77
C ALA A 91 -10.16 15.65 15.23
N SER A 92 -10.61 16.12 14.06
CA SER A 92 -11.75 15.51 13.38
C SER A 92 -11.40 14.09 12.89
N PRO A 93 -12.34 13.13 12.93
CA PRO A 93 -12.10 11.77 12.46
C PRO A 93 -11.60 11.72 11.01
N GLN A 94 -12.09 12.62 10.15
CA GLN A 94 -11.66 12.73 8.76
C GLN A 94 -10.16 13.07 8.64
N LEU A 95 -9.64 13.97 9.47
CA LEU A 95 -8.21 14.31 9.44
C LEU A 95 -7.35 13.16 9.96
N ILE A 96 -7.84 12.38 10.91
CA ILE A 96 -7.15 11.20 11.43
C ILE A 96 -6.98 10.16 10.31
N ILE A 97 -8.06 9.74 9.66
CA ILE A 97 -7.98 8.74 8.58
C ILE A 97 -7.13 9.23 7.41
N LEU A 98 -7.30 10.49 6.98
CA LEU A 98 -6.52 11.06 5.87
C LEU A 98 -5.04 11.20 6.19
N SER A 99 -4.68 11.56 7.42
CA SER A 99 -3.27 11.62 7.85
C SER A 99 -2.62 10.24 7.83
N LYS A 100 -3.35 9.21 8.25
CA LYS A 100 -2.87 7.83 8.28
C LYS A 100 -2.76 7.22 6.89
N ILE A 101 -3.74 7.46 6.02
CA ILE A 101 -3.63 7.10 4.60
C ILE A 101 -2.41 7.79 3.98
N GLY A 102 -2.24 9.11 4.17
CA GLY A 102 -1.10 9.85 3.63
C GLY A 102 0.25 9.31 4.12
N TYR A 103 0.35 8.99 5.42
CA TYR A 103 1.54 8.35 5.98
C TYR A 103 1.78 6.96 5.37
N ASN A 104 0.75 6.11 5.30
CA ASN A 104 0.86 4.76 4.74
C ASN A 104 1.18 4.78 3.23
N THR A 105 0.67 5.77 2.49
CA THR A 105 1.06 6.01 1.09
C THR A 105 2.54 6.35 0.99
N ALA A 106 3.05 7.25 1.83
CA ALA A 106 4.47 7.60 1.83
C ALA A 106 5.36 6.40 2.19
N LEU A 107 4.99 5.63 3.22
CA LEU A 107 5.69 4.40 3.59
C LEU A 107 5.67 3.38 2.45
N MET A 108 4.49 3.15 1.85
CA MET A 108 4.34 2.20 0.76
C MET A 108 5.09 2.62 -0.50
N LEU A 109 5.16 3.92 -0.81
CA LEU A 109 5.99 4.45 -1.90
C LEU A 109 7.47 4.16 -1.66
N ILE A 110 7.99 4.41 -0.45
CA ILE A 110 9.38 4.12 -0.11
C ILE A 110 9.66 2.62 -0.28
N LEU A 111 8.80 1.76 0.26
CA LEU A 111 8.94 0.31 0.15
C LEU A 111 8.82 -0.18 -1.30
N ALA A 112 7.92 0.39 -2.10
CA ALA A 112 7.73 0.04 -3.50
C ALA A 112 8.93 0.45 -4.36
N LEU A 113 9.48 1.65 -4.15
CA LEU A 113 10.66 2.13 -4.88
C LEU A 113 11.93 1.37 -4.48
N LEU A 114 12.15 1.13 -3.18
CA LEU A 114 13.25 0.31 -2.70
C LEU A 114 13.12 -1.12 -3.20
N GLY A 115 11.92 -1.69 -3.11
CA GLY A 115 11.60 -3.03 -3.61
C GLY A 115 11.87 -3.14 -5.09
N PHE A 116 11.39 -2.19 -5.90
CA PHE A 116 11.65 -2.14 -7.34
C PHE A 116 13.15 -2.05 -7.63
N GLY A 117 13.86 -1.15 -6.95
CA GLY A 117 15.31 -0.97 -7.13
C GLY A 117 16.11 -2.24 -6.82
N VAL A 118 15.83 -2.89 -5.68
CA VAL A 118 16.50 -4.15 -5.29
C VAL A 118 16.11 -5.28 -6.24
N TYR A 119 14.83 -5.39 -6.59
CA TYR A 119 14.32 -6.45 -7.47
C TYR A 119 14.92 -6.34 -8.88
N ALA A 120 14.92 -5.14 -9.46
CA ALA A 120 15.52 -4.85 -10.75
C ALA A 120 17.05 -5.01 -10.75
N PHE A 121 17.72 -4.67 -9.65
CA PHE A 121 19.17 -4.86 -9.53
C PHE A 121 19.55 -6.35 -9.47
N VAL A 122 18.81 -7.16 -8.69
CA VAL A 122 19.15 -8.57 -8.45
C VAL A 122 18.71 -9.48 -9.62
N LEU A 123 17.55 -9.23 -10.21
CA LEU A 123 16.97 -10.09 -11.27
C LEU A 123 17.12 -9.50 -12.68
N GLY A 124 17.63 -8.28 -12.80
CA GLY A 124 17.60 -7.50 -14.03
C GLY A 124 16.27 -6.77 -14.22
N ASN A 125 16.28 -5.76 -15.10
CA ASN A 125 15.13 -4.92 -15.39
C ASN A 125 14.61 -5.15 -16.82
N PRO A 126 13.49 -5.86 -17.01
CA PRO A 126 12.88 -6.02 -18.33
C PRO A 126 11.96 -4.86 -18.75
N VAL A 127 11.73 -3.87 -17.88
CA VAL A 127 10.78 -2.76 -18.11
C VAL A 127 11.24 -1.85 -19.24
N GLN A 128 10.39 -1.66 -20.25
CA GLN A 128 10.65 -0.80 -21.40
C GLN A 128 10.23 0.66 -21.14
N ASP A 129 9.02 0.93 -20.62
CA ASP A 129 8.59 2.26 -20.17
C ASP A 129 8.66 2.36 -18.63
N VAL A 130 9.86 2.72 -18.13
CA VAL A 130 10.10 2.88 -16.69
C VAL A 130 9.23 3.99 -16.10
N GLY A 131 8.94 5.06 -16.83
CA GLY A 131 8.12 6.16 -16.35
C GLY A 131 6.70 5.71 -16.04
N MET A 132 6.10 4.94 -16.95
CA MET A 132 4.78 4.36 -16.78
C MET A 132 4.74 3.33 -15.64
N TYR A 133 5.79 2.53 -15.50
CA TYR A 133 5.91 1.57 -14.40
C TYR A 133 5.97 2.27 -13.04
N LEU A 134 6.78 3.34 -12.92
CA LEU A 134 6.84 4.16 -11.71
C LEU A 134 5.51 4.84 -11.39
N LEU A 135 4.79 5.32 -12.40
CA LEU A 135 3.44 5.86 -12.20
C LEU A 135 2.49 4.79 -11.67
N THR A 136 2.57 3.56 -12.20
CA THR A 136 1.78 2.42 -11.71
C THR A 136 2.12 2.10 -10.26
N LEU A 137 3.39 2.17 -9.86
CA LEU A 137 3.81 2.03 -8.46
C LEU A 137 3.20 3.10 -7.56
N VAL A 138 3.12 4.35 -8.03
CA VAL A 138 2.52 5.44 -7.26
C VAL A 138 1.03 5.19 -7.04
N LEU A 139 0.30 4.85 -8.10
CA LEU A 139 -1.12 4.50 -8.00
C LEU A 139 -1.32 3.30 -7.08
N GLY A 140 -0.53 2.23 -7.24
CA GLY A 140 -0.62 1.05 -6.38
C GLY A 140 -0.33 1.35 -4.91
N ALA A 141 0.62 2.24 -4.62
CA ALA A 141 0.92 2.66 -3.26
C ALA A 141 -0.24 3.44 -2.63
N ILE A 142 -0.90 4.33 -3.39
CA ILE A 142 -2.10 5.05 -2.94
C ILE A 142 -3.24 4.06 -2.69
N GLY A 143 -3.55 3.20 -3.66
CA GLY A 143 -4.65 2.26 -3.58
C GLY A 143 -4.50 1.22 -2.47
N PHE A 144 -3.32 0.62 -2.31
CA PHE A 144 -3.06 -0.29 -1.18
C PHE A 144 -3.14 0.43 0.16
N ALA A 145 -2.52 1.61 0.27
CA ALA A 145 -2.55 2.39 1.51
C ALA A 145 -3.98 2.75 1.90
N ALA A 146 -4.78 3.32 0.99
CA ALA A 146 -6.15 3.71 1.26
C ALA A 146 -7.02 2.49 1.64
N SER A 147 -6.95 1.42 0.85
CA SER A 147 -7.78 0.22 1.04
C SER A 147 -7.48 -0.48 2.36
N LEU A 148 -6.21 -0.77 2.62
CA LEU A 148 -5.82 -1.47 3.85
C LEU A 148 -6.03 -0.60 5.09
N THR A 149 -5.86 0.72 4.98
CA THR A 149 -6.11 1.62 6.12
C THR A 149 -7.59 1.68 6.46
N LEU A 150 -8.48 1.72 5.46
CA LEU A 150 -9.92 1.65 5.66
C LEU A 150 -10.34 0.34 6.35
N VAL A 151 -9.86 -0.80 5.82
CA VAL A 151 -10.15 -2.11 6.40
C VAL A 151 -9.60 -2.23 7.82
N SER A 152 -8.39 -1.74 8.08
CA SER A 152 -7.81 -1.72 9.43
C SER A 152 -8.65 -0.89 10.40
N GLY A 153 -9.20 0.24 9.93
CA GLY A 153 -10.14 1.06 10.70
C GLY A 153 -11.39 0.29 11.09
N ILE A 154 -12.04 -0.39 10.13
CA ILE A 154 -13.23 -1.22 10.38
C ILE A 154 -12.88 -2.39 11.33
N ALA A 155 -11.80 -3.11 11.04
CA ALA A 155 -11.36 -4.27 11.80
C ALA A 155 -11.03 -3.95 13.25
N SER A 156 -10.49 -2.76 13.54
CA SER A 156 -10.16 -2.34 14.90
C SER A 156 -11.37 -2.26 15.85
N LYS A 157 -12.59 -2.26 15.31
CA LYS A 157 -13.85 -2.20 16.05
C LYS A 157 -14.55 -3.54 16.19
N ALA A 158 -14.05 -4.59 15.56
CA ALA A 158 -14.63 -5.93 15.65
C ALA A 158 -14.03 -6.74 16.81
N GLU A 159 -14.75 -7.77 17.26
CA GLU A 159 -14.29 -8.70 18.31
C GLU A 159 -13.02 -9.47 17.90
N ASN A 160 -12.87 -9.76 16.59
CA ASN A 160 -11.68 -10.41 16.04
C ASN A 160 -11.07 -9.59 14.89
N PRO A 161 -10.28 -8.54 15.20
CA PRO A 161 -9.70 -7.65 14.21
C PRO A 161 -8.82 -8.36 13.19
N ALA A 162 -8.08 -9.40 13.61
CA ALA A 162 -7.17 -10.12 12.73
C ALA A 162 -7.91 -10.90 11.64
N THR A 163 -8.96 -11.64 12.03
CA THR A 163 -9.80 -12.38 11.07
C THR A 163 -10.53 -11.43 10.13
N LEU A 164 -11.12 -10.34 10.65
CA LEU A 164 -11.84 -9.39 9.81
C LEU A 164 -10.92 -8.72 8.79
N MET A 165 -9.70 -8.35 9.22
CA MET A 165 -8.70 -7.79 8.32
C MET A 165 -8.39 -8.77 7.17
N ALA A 166 -8.16 -10.05 7.47
CA ALA A 166 -7.85 -11.05 6.44
C ALA A 166 -9.01 -11.24 5.44
N VAL A 167 -10.25 -11.34 5.94
CA VAL A 167 -11.44 -11.59 5.11
C VAL A 167 -11.81 -10.39 4.24
N LEU A 168 -11.77 -9.17 4.79
CA LEU A 168 -12.19 -7.96 4.07
C LEU A 168 -11.12 -7.39 3.14
N SER A 169 -9.83 -7.60 3.44
CA SER A 169 -8.75 -7.06 2.60
C SER A 169 -8.75 -7.68 1.21
N PHE A 170 -8.96 -9.00 1.12
CA PHE A 170 -8.80 -9.72 -0.15
C PHE A 170 -9.77 -9.25 -1.25
N PRO A 171 -11.10 -9.15 -0.98
CA PRO A 171 -12.06 -8.69 -1.99
C PRO A 171 -11.81 -7.28 -2.51
N ILE A 172 -11.28 -6.39 -1.68
CA ILE A 172 -11.01 -4.99 -2.07
C ILE A 172 -9.69 -4.89 -2.83
N ILE A 173 -8.68 -5.66 -2.43
CA ILE A 173 -7.35 -5.56 -3.01
C ILE A 173 -7.23 -6.30 -4.35
N LEU A 174 -7.94 -7.41 -4.53
CA LEU A 174 -7.85 -8.21 -5.76
C LEU A 174 -8.18 -7.41 -7.04
N PRO A 175 -9.30 -6.66 -7.13
CA PRO A 175 -9.60 -5.85 -8.32
C PRO A 175 -8.50 -4.83 -8.62
N LEU A 176 -8.01 -4.15 -7.58
CA LEU A 176 -6.92 -3.19 -7.69
C LEU A 176 -5.64 -3.88 -8.20
N LEU A 177 -5.24 -5.00 -7.60
CA LEU A 177 -4.05 -5.76 -7.96
C LEU A 177 -4.11 -6.23 -9.42
N LEU A 178 -5.26 -6.73 -9.89
CA LEU A 178 -5.42 -7.18 -11.27
C LEU A 178 -5.21 -6.04 -12.27
N MET A 179 -5.70 -4.83 -11.96
CA MET A 179 -5.51 -3.67 -12.82
C MET A 179 -4.06 -3.16 -12.79
N LEU A 180 -3.42 -3.16 -11.62
CA LEU A 180 -2.00 -2.81 -11.48
C LEU A 180 -1.10 -3.78 -12.26
N LEU A 181 -1.39 -5.09 -12.22
CA LEU A 181 -0.68 -6.11 -12.99
C LEU A 181 -0.78 -5.89 -14.49
N LYS A 182 -1.97 -5.51 -15.00
CA LYS A 182 -2.17 -5.19 -16.42
C LYS A 182 -1.44 -3.91 -16.80
N LEU A 183 -1.59 -2.86 -16.02
CA LEU A 183 -0.98 -1.56 -16.30
C LEU A 183 0.55 -1.64 -16.31
N SER A 184 1.13 -2.35 -15.33
CA SER A 184 2.58 -2.55 -15.26
C SER A 184 3.09 -3.53 -16.31
N LYS A 185 2.25 -4.48 -16.78
CA LYS A 185 2.58 -5.33 -17.93
C LYS A 185 2.68 -4.50 -19.21
N ASN A 186 1.75 -3.59 -19.47
CA ASN A 186 1.82 -2.76 -20.66
C ASN A 186 3.09 -1.88 -20.68
N ALA A 187 3.51 -1.39 -19.50
CA ALA A 187 4.78 -0.69 -19.32
C ALA A 187 6.01 -1.60 -19.53
N LEU A 188 5.92 -2.87 -19.14
CA LEU A 188 6.94 -3.89 -19.42
C LEU A 188 7.05 -4.21 -20.91
N ASP A 189 5.92 -4.31 -21.61
CA ASP A 189 5.88 -4.64 -23.03
C ASP A 189 6.21 -3.42 -23.93
N GLY A 190 6.28 -2.21 -23.34
CA GLY A 190 6.59 -0.97 -24.06
C GLY A 190 5.47 -0.51 -24.99
N LEU A 191 4.22 -0.86 -24.66
CA LEU A 191 3.06 -0.48 -25.45
C LEU A 191 2.83 1.03 -25.41
N ASP A 192 2.18 1.55 -26.45
CA ASP A 192 1.79 2.95 -26.51
C ASP A 192 0.94 3.34 -25.30
N ARG A 193 1.19 4.53 -24.76
CA ARG A 193 0.49 5.05 -23.58
C ARG A 193 -1.02 5.18 -23.79
N SER A 194 -1.47 5.32 -25.03
CA SER A 194 -2.90 5.31 -25.39
C SER A 194 -3.60 4.02 -24.97
N SER A 195 -2.88 2.88 -24.95
CA SER A 195 -3.40 1.58 -24.52
C SER A 195 -3.58 1.45 -23.01
N ASN A 196 -3.15 2.45 -22.22
CA ASN A 196 -3.19 2.38 -20.75
C ASN A 196 -4.29 3.22 -20.11
N TRP A 197 -5.01 4.04 -20.88
CA TRP A 197 -5.95 5.02 -20.32
C TRP A 197 -7.12 4.36 -19.60
N ASP A 198 -7.62 3.25 -20.15
CA ASP A 198 -8.74 2.51 -19.56
C ASP A 198 -8.32 1.90 -18.21
N GLU A 199 -7.18 1.21 -18.17
CA GLU A 199 -6.66 0.63 -16.92
C GLU A 199 -6.34 1.71 -15.89
N MET A 200 -5.69 2.81 -16.28
CA MET A 200 -5.42 3.94 -15.39
C MET A 200 -6.71 4.55 -14.84
N GLY A 201 -7.72 4.73 -15.69
CA GLY A 201 -9.02 5.27 -15.31
C GLY A 201 -9.71 4.40 -14.26
N VAL A 202 -9.65 3.08 -14.42
CA VAL A 202 -10.21 2.14 -13.44
C VAL A 202 -9.43 2.17 -12.12
N VAL A 203 -8.10 2.17 -12.14
CA VAL A 203 -7.28 2.25 -10.91
C VAL A 203 -7.58 3.56 -10.16
N LEU A 204 -7.61 4.68 -10.87
CA LEU A 204 -7.96 5.98 -10.29
C LEU A 204 -9.38 5.99 -9.72
N ALA A 205 -10.35 5.37 -10.41
CA ALA A 205 -11.71 5.26 -9.92
C ALA A 205 -11.78 4.46 -8.62
N ILE A 206 -11.07 3.32 -8.54
CA ILE A 206 -10.98 2.52 -7.31
C ILE A 206 -10.37 3.35 -6.18
N ASP A 207 -9.25 4.03 -6.43
CA ASP A 207 -8.57 4.86 -5.42
C ASP A 207 -9.48 5.98 -4.91
N VAL A 208 -10.16 6.68 -5.82
CA VAL A 208 -11.11 7.75 -5.46
C VAL A 208 -12.29 7.21 -4.66
N ILE A 209 -12.86 6.07 -5.05
CA ILE A 209 -13.95 5.43 -4.31
C ILE A 209 -13.49 5.09 -2.90
N VAL A 210 -12.34 4.43 -2.74
CA VAL A 210 -11.83 4.01 -1.44
C VAL A 210 -11.48 5.21 -0.55
N LEU A 211 -10.86 6.26 -1.11
CA LEU A 211 -10.58 7.50 -0.38
C LEU A 211 -11.88 8.19 0.08
N THR A 212 -12.89 8.22 -0.79
CA THR A 212 -14.19 8.82 -0.49
C THR A 212 -14.91 8.03 0.60
N LEU A 213 -14.93 6.70 0.50
CA LEU A 213 -15.48 5.81 1.53
C LEU A 213 -14.73 5.96 2.85
N SER A 214 -13.40 6.09 2.81
CA SER A 214 -12.60 6.33 4.01
C SER A 214 -12.98 7.65 4.67
N TRP A 215 -13.20 8.70 3.89
CA TRP A 215 -13.62 10.00 4.42
C TRP A 215 -15.05 9.97 5.00
N LEU A 216 -15.98 9.27 4.33
CA LEU A 216 -17.40 9.21 4.69
C LEU A 216 -17.67 8.26 5.86
N LEU A 217 -17.13 7.05 5.83
CA LEU A 217 -17.46 5.97 6.77
C LEU A 217 -16.69 6.08 8.09
N PHE A 218 -15.45 6.58 8.05
CA PHE A 218 -14.61 6.60 9.24
C PHE A 218 -15.21 7.37 10.44
N PRO A 219 -15.88 8.52 10.28
CA PRO A 219 -16.59 9.18 11.38
C PRO A 219 -17.65 8.30 12.06
N PHE A 220 -18.32 7.41 11.32
CA PHE A 220 -19.32 6.51 11.89
C PHE A 220 -18.65 5.37 12.64
N LEU A 221 -17.64 4.75 12.05
CA LEU A 221 -16.83 3.68 12.68
C LEU A 221 -16.16 4.15 13.97
N TRP A 222 -15.79 5.42 14.02
CA TRP A 222 -15.08 5.99 15.16
C TRP A 222 -16.01 6.35 16.34
N ARG A 223 -17.31 6.58 16.10
CA ARG A 223 -18.30 6.91 17.14
C ARG A 223 -18.89 5.68 17.84
N SER A 224 -18.85 4.51 17.20
CA SER A 224 -19.18 3.20 17.75
C SER A 224 -18.01 2.60 18.52
#